data_AF-A0A9P1C3D0-F1
#
_entry.id   AF-A0A9P1C3D0-F1
#
_cell.length_a   1.000
_cell.length_b   1.000
_cell.length_c   1.000
_cell.angle_alpha   90.00
_cell.angle_beta   90.00
_cell.angle_gamma   90.00
#
_symmetry.space_group_name_H-M   'P 1'
#
loop_
_entity.id
_entity.type
_entity.pdbx_description
1 polymer ?
#
loop_
_entity_poly.entity_id
_entity_poly.type
_entity_poly.pdbx_seq_one_letter_code
_entity_poly.pdbx_strand_id
1 'polypeptide(L)'
;MGTRVARSTFMLVIALVFCSICPVVLLAAAVYFLIERLSHGYLMLSAEPRQGDAGGELFVQALKQVHTGLLIYVLLMIGVLGSNGFEFGLLLVPILFMVSWSLLSLESFLWPCLPLNQVMDLDDRDPPMTDATEVYEQLECREEIVQIVPQIVVSRASLTEAAVAAAAPTVAPPAMPAMPPAAAMSTTTTAATRGGGKAPEETGTASQEAEDLEF
;
A
#
# COMPACT_ATOMS: atom_id res chain seq x y z
N MET A 1 4.15 -5.84 9.20
CA MET A 1 2.81 -6.44 8.97
C MET A 1 2.46 -6.72 7.50
N GLY A 2 2.65 -5.77 6.56
CA GLY A 2 2.12 -5.88 5.18
C GLY A 2 2.50 -7.15 4.40
N THR A 3 3.75 -7.62 4.49
CA THR A 3 4.21 -8.82 3.76
C THR A 3 3.44 -10.09 4.16
N ARG A 4 3.04 -10.22 5.42
CA ARG A 4 2.31 -11.40 5.92
C ARG A 4 0.90 -11.45 5.33
N VAL A 5 0.19 -10.32 5.39
CA VAL A 5 -1.14 -10.15 4.79
C VAL A 5 -1.09 -10.40 3.28
N ALA A 6 -0.10 -9.85 2.58
CA ALA A 6 0.06 -10.05 1.14
C ALA A 6 0.29 -11.52 0.75
N ARG A 7 1.04 -12.28 1.57
CA ARG A 7 1.23 -13.71 1.35
C ARG A 7 -0.06 -14.50 1.58
N SER A 8 -0.79 -14.19 2.64
CA SER A 8 -2.07 -14.81 2.98
C SER A 8 -3.11 -14.59 1.87
N THR A 9 -3.24 -13.35 1.39
CA THR A 9 -4.17 -13.01 0.30
C THR A 9 -3.79 -13.66 -1.01
N PHE A 10 -2.49 -13.75 -1.32
CA PHE A 10 -2.02 -14.46 -2.51
C PHE A 10 -2.36 -15.95 -2.48
N MET A 11 -2.15 -16.62 -1.34
CA MET A 11 -2.54 -18.02 -1.15
C MET A 11 -4.06 -18.21 -1.27
N LEU A 12 -4.85 -17.25 -0.76
CA LEU A 12 -6.30 -17.25 -0.88
C LEU A 12 -6.74 -17.17 -2.36
N VAL A 13 -6.13 -16.26 -3.13
CA VAL A 13 -6.45 -16.08 -4.56
C VAL A 13 -6.10 -17.34 -5.34
N ILE A 14 -4.94 -17.97 -5.09
CA ILE A 14 -4.58 -19.25 -5.71
C ILE A 14 -5.63 -20.31 -5.38
N ALA A 15 -5.99 -20.47 -4.11
CA ALA A 15 -6.99 -21.46 -3.69
C ALA A 15 -8.35 -21.23 -4.36
N LEU A 16 -8.76 -19.96 -4.52
CA LEU A 16 -10.01 -19.58 -5.17
C LEU A 16 -10.00 -19.95 -6.66
N VAL A 17 -8.92 -19.60 -7.37
CA VAL A 17 -8.79 -19.86 -8.81
C VAL A 17 -8.76 -21.37 -9.11
N PHE A 18 -8.06 -22.16 -8.29
CA PHE A 18 -7.92 -23.61 -8.51
C PHE A 18 -9.06 -24.46 -7.92
N CYS A 19 -10.01 -23.87 -7.19
CA CYS A 19 -11.04 -24.66 -6.50
C CYS A 19 -11.94 -25.46 -7.44
N SER A 20 -12.14 -24.97 -8.66
CA SER A 20 -12.96 -25.59 -9.69
C SER A 20 -12.26 -26.72 -10.45
N ILE A 21 -10.94 -26.68 -10.53
CA ILE A 21 -10.13 -27.71 -11.23
C ILE A 21 -9.82 -28.86 -10.27
N CYS A 22 -9.42 -28.54 -9.03
CA CYS A 22 -9.02 -29.53 -8.04
C CYS A 22 -9.52 -29.12 -6.64
N PRO A 23 -10.64 -29.70 -6.15
CA PRO A 23 -11.18 -29.35 -4.83
C PRO A 23 -10.25 -29.75 -3.67
N VAL A 24 -9.27 -30.63 -3.90
CA VAL A 24 -8.25 -30.99 -2.91
C VAL A 24 -7.42 -29.78 -2.50
N VAL A 25 -7.23 -28.80 -3.39
CA VAL A 25 -6.50 -27.55 -3.10
C VAL A 25 -7.20 -26.73 -2.01
N LEU A 26 -8.54 -26.78 -1.92
CA LEU A 26 -9.27 -26.11 -0.85
C LEU A 26 -8.97 -26.70 0.52
N LEU A 27 -8.82 -28.03 0.61
CA LEU A 27 -8.50 -28.69 1.87
C LEU A 27 -7.09 -28.30 2.33
N ALA A 28 -6.13 -28.27 1.40
CA ALA A 28 -4.78 -27.79 1.69
C ALA A 28 -4.77 -26.32 2.12
N ALA A 29 -5.53 -25.45 1.43
CA ALA A 29 -5.67 -24.05 1.79
C ALA A 29 -6.33 -23.85 3.17
N ALA A 30 -7.35 -24.63 3.51
CA ALA A 30 -8.00 -24.59 4.81
C ALA A 30 -7.03 -24.93 5.95
N VAL A 31 -6.20 -25.96 5.77
CA VAL A 31 -5.13 -26.30 6.73
C VAL A 31 -4.10 -25.18 6.84
N TYR A 32 -3.69 -24.59 5.72
CA TYR A 32 -2.78 -23.44 5.71
C TYR A 32 -3.34 -22.26 6.50
N PHE A 33 -4.59 -21.85 6.24
CA PHE A 33 -5.24 -20.75 6.96
C PHE A 33 -5.44 -21.06 8.45
N LEU A 34 -5.68 -22.32 8.81
CA LEU A 34 -5.77 -22.72 10.22
C LEU A 34 -4.44 -22.54 10.94
N ILE A 35 -3.33 -22.96 10.34
CA ILE A 35 -1.98 -22.79 10.90
C ILE A 35 -1.61 -21.30 10.96
N GLU A 36 -1.92 -20.54 9.91
CA GLU A 36 -1.69 -19.09 9.88
C GLU A 36 -2.49 -18.38 11.00
N ARG A 37 -3.76 -18.76 11.19
CA ARG A 37 -4.62 -18.21 12.25
C ARG A 37 -4.06 -18.50 13.65
N LEU A 38 -3.59 -19.73 13.90
CA LEU A 38 -3.03 -20.12 15.20
C LEU A 38 -1.69 -19.44 15.46
N SER A 39 -0.80 -19.45 14.47
CA SER A 39 0.52 -18.80 14.59
C SER A 39 0.37 -17.30 14.79
N HIS A 40 -0.47 -16.62 14.01
CA HIS A 40 -0.65 -15.17 14.14
C HIS A 40 -1.37 -14.78 15.43
N GLY A 41 -2.34 -15.59 15.87
CA GLY A 41 -2.97 -15.39 17.18
C GLY A 41 -1.97 -15.49 18.33
N TYR A 42 -1.04 -16.44 18.25
CA TYR A 42 0.03 -16.58 19.24
C TYR A 42 1.05 -15.43 19.17
N LEU A 43 1.52 -15.07 17.96
CA LEU A 43 2.47 -13.97 17.78
C LEU A 43 1.91 -12.64 18.28
N MET A 44 0.63 -12.34 18.00
CA MET A 44 -0.02 -11.12 18.48
C MET A 44 -0.17 -11.07 20.00
N LEU A 45 -0.30 -12.21 20.68
CA LEU A 45 -0.47 -12.23 22.12
C LEU A 45 0.86 -12.10 22.88
N SER A 46 1.94 -12.68 22.37
CA SER A 46 3.15 -12.91 23.17
C SER A 46 4.43 -12.28 22.64
N ALA A 47 4.53 -12.00 21.34
CA ALA A 47 5.84 -11.72 20.71
C ALA A 47 5.93 -10.38 20.00
N GLU A 48 4.80 -9.81 19.57
CA GLU A 48 4.81 -8.60 18.74
C GLU A 48 4.34 -7.39 19.55
N PRO A 49 5.20 -6.37 19.79
CA PRO A 49 4.74 -5.10 20.34
C PRO A 49 3.74 -4.48 19.36
N ARG A 50 2.79 -3.69 19.88
CA ARG A 50 1.81 -2.98 19.05
C ARG A 50 2.55 -2.06 18.08
N GLN A 51 2.64 -2.49 16.83
CA GLN A 51 3.05 -1.59 15.75
C GLN A 51 1.86 -0.69 15.46
N GLY A 52 2.12 0.60 15.20
CA GLY A 52 1.09 1.58 14.89
C GLY A 52 0.07 1.04 13.88
N ASP A 53 -1.19 1.05 14.27
CA ASP A 53 -2.27 0.48 13.47
C ASP A 53 -2.43 1.28 12.18
N ALA A 54 -2.13 0.65 11.04
CA ALA A 54 -2.49 1.18 9.73
C ALA A 54 -4.01 1.00 9.57
N GLY A 55 -4.78 1.98 10.06
CA GLY A 55 -6.24 1.98 10.27
C GLY A 55 -7.09 1.49 9.08
N GLY A 56 -7.09 0.19 8.84
CA GLY A 56 -7.88 -0.50 7.81
C GLY A 56 -7.30 -0.48 6.39
N GLU A 57 -6.25 0.29 6.10
CA GLU A 57 -5.71 0.40 4.73
C GLU A 57 -5.24 -0.96 4.17
N LEU A 58 -4.58 -1.76 5.02
CA LEU A 58 -4.13 -3.10 4.65
C LEU A 58 -5.29 -4.04 4.29
N PHE A 59 -6.45 -3.85 4.93
CA PHE A 59 -7.64 -4.64 4.62
C PHE A 59 -8.20 -4.25 3.25
N VAL A 60 -8.26 -2.96 2.93
CA VAL A 60 -8.72 -2.50 1.60
C VAL A 60 -7.79 -3.03 0.50
N GLN A 61 -6.48 -2.99 0.73
CA GLN A 61 -5.50 -3.54 -0.22
C GLN A 61 -5.68 -5.06 -0.40
N ALA A 62 -5.91 -5.80 0.68
CA ALA A 62 -6.23 -7.23 0.63
C ALA A 62 -7.51 -7.50 -0.16
N LEU A 63 -8.56 -6.71 0.07
CA LEU A 63 -9.85 -6.84 -0.61
C LEU A 63 -9.71 -6.62 -2.12
N LYS A 64 -8.95 -5.59 -2.53
CA LYS A 64 -8.62 -5.32 -3.94
C LYS A 64 -7.92 -6.53 -4.58
N GLN A 65 -6.91 -7.09 -3.91
CA GLN A 65 -6.18 -8.27 -4.39
C GLN A 65 -7.11 -9.49 -4.59
N VAL A 66 -8.01 -9.74 -3.62
CA VAL A 66 -8.97 -10.85 -3.69
C VAL A 66 -9.96 -10.65 -4.83
N HIS A 67 -10.44 -9.42 -5.02
CA HIS A 67 -11.38 -9.10 -6.10
C HIS A 67 -10.73 -9.17 -7.48
N THR A 68 -9.45 -8.77 -7.61
CA THR A 68 -8.66 -9.04 -8.84
C THR A 68 -8.52 -10.54 -9.08
N GLY A 69 -8.28 -11.34 -8.04
CA GLY A 69 -8.27 -12.80 -8.12
C GLY A 69 -9.61 -13.38 -8.59
N LEU A 70 -10.73 -12.83 -8.11
CA LEU A 70 -12.06 -13.21 -8.54
C LEU A 70 -12.31 -12.89 -10.02
N LEU A 71 -11.83 -11.74 -10.51
CA LEU A 71 -11.89 -11.39 -11.92
C LEU A 71 -11.13 -12.42 -12.77
N ILE A 72 -9.92 -12.78 -12.37
CA ILE A 72 -9.11 -13.82 -13.03
C ILE A 72 -9.86 -15.17 -13.03
N TYR A 73 -10.53 -15.53 -11.93
CA TYR A 73 -11.35 -16.74 -11.85
C TYR A 73 -12.52 -16.71 -12.85
N VAL A 74 -13.23 -15.59 -12.98
CA VAL A 74 -14.33 -15.46 -13.96
C VAL A 74 -13.79 -15.57 -15.40
N LEU A 75 -12.65 -14.94 -15.71
CA LEU A 75 -12.00 -15.08 -17.02
C LEU A 75 -11.60 -16.53 -17.31
N LEU A 76 -11.05 -17.23 -16.33
CA LEU A 76 -10.69 -18.64 -16.45
C LEU A 76 -11.95 -19.49 -16.71
N MET A 77 -13.05 -19.21 -16.02
CA MET A 77 -14.34 -19.88 -16.26
C MET A 77 -14.89 -19.62 -17.66
N ILE A 78 -14.76 -18.41 -18.19
CA ILE A 78 -15.14 -18.10 -19.58
C ILE A 78 -14.31 -18.96 -20.55
N GLY A 79 -13.01 -19.11 -20.31
CA GLY A 79 -12.15 -19.98 -21.12
C GLY A 79 -12.57 -21.46 -21.07
N VAL A 80 -12.79 -21.99 -19.87
CA VAL A 80 -13.18 -23.40 -19.67
C VAL A 80 -14.57 -23.72 -20.21
N LEU A 81 -15.54 -22.81 -20.08
CA LEU A 81 -16.89 -23.02 -20.62
C LEU A 81 -16.93 -22.75 -22.13
N GLY A 82 -16.13 -21.79 -22.62
CA GLY A 82 -16.01 -21.48 -24.04
C GLY A 82 -15.52 -22.65 -24.88
N SER A 83 -14.67 -23.54 -24.33
CA SER A 83 -14.26 -24.77 -25.01
C SER A 83 -15.37 -25.81 -25.14
N ASN A 84 -16.41 -25.73 -24.30
CA ASN A 84 -17.55 -26.65 -24.31
C ASN A 84 -18.74 -26.10 -25.13
N GLY A 85 -18.76 -24.79 -25.43
CA GLY A 85 -19.77 -24.17 -26.28
C GLY A 85 -19.86 -22.65 -26.07
N PHE A 86 -20.09 -21.91 -27.16
CA PHE A 86 -20.13 -20.45 -27.16
C PHE A 86 -21.28 -19.87 -26.29
N GLU A 87 -22.41 -20.57 -26.23
CA GLU A 87 -23.60 -20.15 -25.48
C GLU A 87 -23.31 -19.95 -23.98
N PHE A 88 -22.47 -20.81 -23.39
CA PHE A 88 -22.11 -20.71 -21.98
C PHE A 88 -21.16 -19.54 -21.70
N GLY A 89 -20.30 -19.19 -22.66
CA GLY A 89 -19.43 -18.01 -22.56
C GLY A 89 -20.24 -16.71 -22.53
N LEU A 90 -21.31 -16.62 -23.34
CA LEU A 90 -22.20 -15.46 -23.40
C LEU A 90 -22.93 -15.21 -22.06
N LEU A 91 -23.31 -16.27 -21.34
CA LEU A 91 -23.95 -16.16 -20.02
C LEU A 91 -23.01 -15.59 -18.94
N LEU A 92 -21.69 -15.69 -19.12
CA LEU A 92 -20.70 -15.16 -18.18
C LEU A 92 -20.37 -13.68 -18.40
N VAL A 93 -20.70 -13.11 -19.56
CA VAL A 93 -20.51 -11.68 -19.88
C VAL A 93 -21.18 -10.75 -18.85
N PRO A 94 -22.47 -10.92 -18.47
CA PRO A 94 -23.08 -10.07 -17.45
C PRO A 94 -22.45 -10.23 -16.07
N ILE A 95 -21.95 -11.42 -15.74
CA ILE A 95 -21.26 -11.69 -14.47
C ILE A 95 -19.91 -10.96 -14.45
N LEU A 96 -19.14 -11.03 -15.53
CA LEU A 96 -17.88 -10.29 -15.67
C LEU A 96 -18.11 -8.77 -15.56
N PHE A 97 -19.16 -8.27 -16.21
CA PHE A 97 -19.54 -6.86 -16.12
C PHE A 97 -19.92 -6.46 -14.68
N MET A 98 -20.71 -7.29 -13.99
CA MET A 98 -21.10 -7.05 -12.59
C MET A 98 -19.89 -7.05 -11.64
N VAL A 99 -18.96 -8.01 -11.79
CA VAL A 99 -17.74 -8.09 -10.98
C VAL A 99 -16.81 -6.90 -11.25
N SER A 100 -16.68 -6.50 -12.52
CA SER A 100 -15.90 -5.32 -12.92
C SER A 100 -16.52 -4.03 -12.38
N TRP A 101 -17.85 -3.88 -12.46
CA TRP A 101 -18.52 -2.72 -11.86
C TRP A 101 -18.36 -2.74 -10.33
N SER A 102 -18.43 -3.90 -9.69
CA SER A 102 -18.17 -4.00 -8.25
C SER A 102 -16.77 -3.49 -7.86
N LEU A 103 -15.73 -3.61 -8.71
CA LEU A 103 -14.40 -3.04 -8.43
C LEU A 103 -14.41 -1.52 -8.39
N LEU A 104 -15.03 -0.88 -9.37
CA LEU A 104 -15.09 0.59 -9.40
C LEU A 104 -16.00 1.11 -8.28
N SER A 105 -17.03 0.33 -7.91
CA SER A 105 -17.84 0.65 -6.73
C SER A 105 -17.06 0.48 -5.43
N LEU A 106 -16.01 -0.34 -5.38
CA LEU A 106 -15.15 -0.43 -4.19
C LEU A 106 -14.33 0.85 -3.99
N GLU A 107 -13.98 1.54 -5.08
CA GLU A 107 -13.30 2.84 -5.02
C GLU A 107 -14.20 3.97 -4.54
N SER A 108 -15.52 3.87 -4.71
CA SER A 108 -16.46 4.93 -4.28
C SER A 108 -16.74 4.91 -2.78
N PHE A 109 -16.44 3.82 -2.08
CA PHE A 109 -16.53 3.78 -0.63
C PHE A 109 -15.43 4.64 0.01
N LEU A 110 -15.82 5.40 1.03
CA LEU A 110 -15.03 6.45 1.69
C LEU A 110 -13.91 5.93 2.62
N TRP A 111 -13.39 4.71 2.43
CA TRP A 111 -12.33 4.16 3.28
C TRP A 111 -11.08 5.05 3.45
N PRO A 112 -10.65 5.84 2.45
CA PRO A 112 -9.46 6.70 2.60
C PRO A 112 -9.69 7.92 3.48
N CYS A 113 -10.95 8.32 3.68
CA CYS A 113 -11.30 9.55 4.35
C CYS A 113 -12.17 9.23 5.56
N LEU A 114 -11.59 9.33 6.76
CA LEU A 114 -12.39 9.36 7.97
C LEU A 114 -13.25 10.63 7.91
N PRO A 115 -14.58 10.52 7.82
CA PRO A 115 -15.41 11.69 7.57
C PRO A 115 -15.37 12.56 8.84
N LEU A 116 -15.03 13.84 8.66
CA LEU A 116 -14.72 14.76 9.77
C LEU A 116 -15.85 14.86 10.80
N ASN A 117 -17.10 14.73 10.36
CA ASN A 117 -18.26 14.71 11.25
C ASN A 117 -18.19 13.59 12.30
N GLN A 118 -17.71 12.39 11.94
CA GLN A 118 -17.54 11.31 12.92
C GLN A 118 -16.44 11.61 13.93
N VAL A 119 -15.40 12.32 13.51
CA VAL A 119 -14.31 12.74 14.41
C VAL A 119 -14.82 13.81 15.38
N MET A 120 -15.60 14.77 14.90
CA MET A 120 -16.21 15.81 15.73
C MET A 120 -17.24 15.24 16.72
N ASP A 121 -18.09 14.30 16.28
CA ASP A 121 -19.07 13.63 17.15
C ASP A 121 -18.40 12.81 18.27
N LEU A 122 -17.17 12.32 18.04
CA LEU A 122 -16.37 11.63 19.06
C LEU A 122 -15.77 12.62 20.07
N ASP A 123 -15.23 13.74 19.58
CA ASP A 123 -14.66 14.80 20.42
C ASP A 123 -15.71 15.41 21.36
N ASP A 124 -16.95 15.60 20.88
CA ASP A 124 -18.06 16.11 21.70
C ASP A 124 -18.56 15.10 22.76
N ARG A 125 -18.32 13.80 22.55
CA ARG A 125 -18.74 12.73 23.45
C ARG A 125 -17.75 12.46 24.57
N ASP A 126 -16.48 12.76 24.35
CA ASP A 126 -15.46 12.56 25.36
C ASP A 126 -15.64 13.66 26.43
N PRO A 127 -15.87 13.29 27.71
CA PRO A 127 -15.96 14.28 28.76
C PRO A 127 -14.65 15.09 28.77
N PRO A 128 -14.70 16.41 28.97
CA PRO A 128 -13.50 17.24 28.96
C PRO A 128 -12.48 16.61 29.90
N MET A 129 -11.38 16.12 29.31
CA MET A 129 -10.31 15.42 30.01
C MET A 129 -9.95 16.25 31.24
N THR A 130 -10.31 15.74 32.41
CA THR A 130 -10.28 16.52 33.65
C THR A 130 -8.84 16.56 34.16
N ASP A 131 -7.96 17.35 33.53
CA ASP A 131 -6.59 17.74 33.92
C ASP A 131 -5.66 16.68 34.56
N ALA A 132 -6.05 15.40 34.55
CA ALA A 132 -5.19 14.29 34.84
C ALA A 132 -4.27 14.20 33.64
N THR A 133 -3.13 14.87 33.77
CA THR A 133 -1.98 14.84 32.88
C THR A 133 -1.40 13.43 32.88
N GLU A 134 -2.19 12.41 32.56
CA GLU A 134 -1.70 11.15 32.04
C GLU A 134 -1.23 11.48 30.63
N VAL A 135 -0.04 12.10 30.58
CA VAL A 135 0.76 12.19 29.36
C VAL A 135 0.75 10.77 28.80
N TYR A 136 0.13 10.60 27.64
CA TYR A 136 0.20 9.36 26.91
C TYR A 136 1.69 9.13 26.58
N GLU A 137 2.38 8.42 27.47
CA GLU A 137 3.73 7.96 27.22
C GLU A 137 3.61 6.78 26.26
N GLN A 138 3.82 7.07 24.98
CA GLN A 138 3.93 6.04 23.97
C GLN A 138 5.21 5.23 24.25
N LEU A 139 5.06 4.16 25.02
CA LEU A 139 6.15 3.28 25.48
C LEU A 139 7.03 2.78 24.32
N GLU A 140 6.45 2.65 23.13
CA GLU A 140 7.11 2.27 21.88
C GLU A 140 8.17 3.28 21.41
N CYS A 141 8.00 4.58 21.68
CA CYS A 141 9.00 5.61 21.35
C CYS A 141 10.20 5.61 22.31
N ARG A 142 10.07 4.97 23.48
CA ARG A 142 11.13 4.96 24.50
C ARG A 142 12.20 3.91 24.23
N GLU A 143 11.84 2.77 23.65
CA GLU A 143 12.81 1.69 23.38
C GLU A 143 13.74 2.00 22.21
N GLU A 144 13.26 2.71 21.17
CA GLU A 144 14.08 3.00 19.99
C GLU A 144 15.23 3.99 20.30
N ILE A 145 15.04 4.88 21.27
CA ILE A 145 16.09 5.81 21.73
C ILE A 145 17.21 5.06 22.46
N VAL A 146 16.91 3.96 23.18
CA VAL A 146 17.94 3.21 23.93
C VAL A 146 18.83 2.39 22.98
N GLN A 147 18.31 1.92 21.85
CA GLN A 147 19.07 1.08 20.91
C GLN A 147 19.93 1.87 19.91
N ILE A 148 19.56 3.11 19.57
CA ILE A 148 20.31 3.94 18.61
C ILE A 148 21.47 4.71 19.30
N VAL A 149 21.36 5.01 20.59
CA VAL A 149 22.37 5.80 21.32
C VAL A 149 23.77 5.16 21.38
N PRO A 150 23.99 3.84 21.54
CA PRO A 150 25.37 3.32 21.59
C PRO A 150 26.12 3.39 20.25
N GLN A 151 25.44 3.47 19.10
CA GLN A 151 26.11 3.51 17.79
C GLN A 151 26.51 4.93 17.37
N ILE A 152 25.73 5.96 17.74
CA ILE A 152 26.07 7.35 17.39
C ILE A 152 27.23 7.90 18.25
N VAL A 153 27.38 7.42 19.48
CA VAL A 153 28.49 7.83 20.36
C VAL A 153 29.84 7.31 19.86
N VAL A 154 29.89 6.11 19.25
CA VAL A 154 31.14 5.55 18.69
C VAL A 154 31.56 6.29 17.41
N SER A 155 30.61 6.74 16.59
CA SER A 155 30.94 7.43 15.34
C SER A 155 31.40 8.89 15.52
N ARG A 156 31.09 9.53 16.66
CA ARG A 156 31.62 10.88 16.98
C ARG A 156 32.98 10.86 17.64
N ALA A 157 33.32 9.81 18.40
CA ALA A 157 34.64 9.67 19.01
C ALA A 157 35.75 9.54 17.94
N SER A 158 35.50 8.82 16.84
CA SER A 158 36.47 8.62 15.76
C SER A 158 36.67 9.85 14.85
N LEU A 159 35.67 10.74 14.75
CA LEU A 159 35.78 11.97 13.96
C LEU A 159 36.51 13.10 14.70
N THR A 160 36.49 13.11 16.04
CA THR A 160 37.24 14.11 16.81
C THR A 160 38.73 13.80 16.91
N GLU A 161 39.15 12.54 16.82
CA GLU A 161 40.58 12.19 16.89
C GLU A 161 41.32 12.47 15.58
N ALA A 162 40.66 12.35 14.42
CA ALA A 162 41.23 12.68 13.12
C ALA A 162 41.31 14.20 12.85
N ALA A 163 40.45 15.02 13.48
CA ALA A 163 40.39 16.46 13.21
C ALA A 163 41.39 17.30 14.03
N VAL A 164 41.94 16.78 15.15
CA VAL A 164 42.88 17.53 16.00
C VAL A 164 44.34 17.42 15.53
N ALA A 165 44.67 16.48 14.64
CA ALA A 165 46.04 16.29 14.15
C ALA A 165 46.43 17.17 12.94
N ALA A 166 45.51 17.95 12.36
CA ALA A 166 45.73 18.64 11.08
C ALA A 166 45.67 20.19 11.15
N ALA A 167 45.81 20.79 12.33
CA ALA A 167 45.74 22.25 12.51
C ALA A 167 47.11 22.91 12.76
N ALA A 168 47.90 23.07 11.70
CA ALA A 168 48.88 24.15 11.48
C ALA A 168 49.22 24.14 9.97
N PRO A 169 49.21 25.27 9.22
CA PRO A 169 49.84 26.54 9.61
C PRO A 169 49.08 27.85 9.25
N THR A 170 49.45 28.90 9.99
CA THR A 170 49.60 30.31 9.61
C THR A 170 49.21 30.71 8.17
N VAL A 171 48.10 31.43 8.02
CA VAL A 171 47.86 32.31 6.86
C VAL A 171 47.27 33.64 7.34
N ALA A 172 47.95 34.72 6.96
CA ALA A 172 47.65 36.11 7.28
C ALA A 172 46.33 36.59 6.63
N PRO A 173 45.65 37.60 7.22
CA PRO A 173 44.34 38.06 6.75
C PRO A 173 44.46 39.04 5.56
N PRO A 174 43.77 38.81 4.43
CA PRO A 174 43.52 39.83 3.42
C PRO A 174 42.22 40.59 3.69
N ALA A 175 42.27 41.87 3.37
CA ALA A 175 41.28 42.92 3.65
C ALA A 175 39.90 42.70 3.02
N MET A 176 38.88 43.18 3.73
CA MET A 176 37.49 43.26 3.28
C MET A 176 37.31 44.27 2.13
N PRO A 177 36.49 43.96 1.13
CA PRO A 177 35.72 44.95 0.39
C PRO A 177 34.22 44.87 0.69
N ALA A 178 33.60 46.04 0.57
CA ALA A 178 32.31 46.45 1.07
C ALA A 178 31.09 45.74 0.44
N MET A 179 30.06 45.66 1.27
CA MET A 179 28.68 45.25 0.99
C MET A 179 27.95 46.27 0.09
N PRO A 180 27.23 45.84 -0.97
CA PRO A 180 26.14 46.60 -1.55
C PRO A 180 24.75 46.09 -1.12
N PRO A 181 23.72 46.96 -1.15
CA PRO A 181 22.43 46.73 -0.50
C PRO A 181 21.37 46.04 -1.38
N ALA A 182 20.46 45.37 -0.68
CA ALA A 182 19.06 45.04 -0.96
C ALA A 182 18.51 45.31 -2.38
N ALA A 183 18.02 44.24 -3.02
CA ALA A 183 16.97 44.33 -4.03
C ALA A 183 15.94 43.22 -3.79
N ALA A 184 14.69 43.67 -3.66
CA ALA A 184 13.48 42.87 -3.52
C ALA A 184 13.29 41.90 -4.70
N MET A 185 12.77 40.69 -4.43
CA MET A 185 12.26 39.83 -5.50
C MET A 185 10.92 39.21 -5.12
N SER A 186 10.00 39.43 -6.05
CA SER A 186 8.56 39.35 -5.93
C SER A 186 8.01 37.94 -6.02
N THR A 187 6.87 37.75 -5.37
CA THR A 187 5.87 36.70 -5.63
C THR A 187 5.43 36.71 -7.10
N THR A 188 5.40 35.54 -7.75
CA THR A 188 4.61 35.35 -8.98
C THR A 188 4.00 33.95 -9.01
N THR A 189 2.71 33.94 -8.70
CA THR A 189 1.71 32.92 -8.99
C THR A 189 1.74 32.51 -10.47
N THR A 190 1.82 31.20 -10.77
CA THR A 190 1.53 30.68 -12.11
C THR A 190 0.46 29.60 -12.00
N ALA A 191 -0.76 29.98 -12.34
CA ALA A 191 -1.89 29.08 -12.58
C ALA A 191 -1.79 28.52 -14.00
N ALA A 192 -1.71 27.20 -14.14
CA ALA A 192 -1.68 26.52 -15.43
C ALA A 192 -3.04 25.87 -15.72
N THR A 193 -3.82 26.57 -16.54
CA THR A 193 -4.98 26.11 -17.27
C THR A 193 -4.59 24.99 -18.24
N ARG A 194 -5.26 23.83 -18.19
CA ARG A 194 -5.17 22.79 -19.23
C ARG A 194 -6.57 22.45 -19.74
N GLY A 195 -6.95 23.09 -20.83
CA GLY A 195 -8.05 22.66 -21.69
C GLY A 195 -7.52 21.95 -22.93
N GLY A 196 -8.37 21.11 -23.53
CA GLY A 196 -8.41 20.96 -24.99
C GLY A 196 -8.17 19.58 -25.58
N GLY A 197 -9.27 18.95 -26.01
CA GLY A 197 -9.37 18.18 -27.26
C GLY A 197 -8.88 16.73 -27.24
N LYS A 198 -9.32 15.82 -28.10
CA LYS A 198 -10.33 15.77 -29.17
C LYS A 198 -10.30 14.30 -29.63
N ALA A 199 -11.45 13.63 -29.80
CA ALA A 199 -11.56 12.37 -30.58
C ALA A 199 -11.42 12.71 -32.09
N PRO A 200 -11.04 11.80 -33.02
CA PRO A 200 -11.84 10.60 -33.36
C PRO A 200 -11.06 9.35 -33.89
N GLU A 201 -11.74 8.20 -33.83
CA GLU A 201 -11.99 7.21 -34.90
C GLU A 201 -10.93 6.92 -35.99
N GLU A 202 -10.43 5.68 -36.08
CA GLU A 202 -10.21 4.82 -37.28
C GLU A 202 -10.01 3.37 -36.76
N THR A 203 -10.84 2.35 -37.04
CA THR A 203 -11.10 1.63 -38.31
C THR A 203 -9.85 0.95 -38.87
N GLY A 204 -9.73 -0.36 -38.64
CA GLY A 204 -8.64 -1.19 -39.18
C GLY A 204 -8.99 -2.68 -39.15
N THR A 205 -9.31 -3.19 -40.33
CA THR A 205 -9.85 -4.51 -40.65
C THR A 205 -8.73 -5.55 -40.87
N ALA A 206 -9.07 -6.81 -40.59
CA ALA A 206 -8.71 -8.03 -41.34
C ALA A 206 -7.33 -8.73 -41.18
N SER A 207 -7.47 -10.06 -41.24
CA SER A 207 -6.52 -11.15 -41.58
C SER A 207 -6.10 -12.00 -40.35
N GLN A 208 -6.54 -13.25 -40.14
CA GLN A 208 -6.60 -14.47 -40.98
C GLN A 208 -5.24 -15.20 -41.04
N GLU A 209 -5.08 -16.22 -40.18
CA GLU A 209 -4.21 -17.42 -40.29
C GLU A 209 -4.65 -18.33 -39.11
N ALA A 210 -5.25 -19.51 -39.22
CA ALA A 210 -5.06 -20.68 -40.09
C ALA A 210 -3.75 -21.43 -39.84
N GLU A 211 -3.65 -22.13 -38.70
CA GLU A 211 -2.84 -23.34 -38.47
C GLU A 211 -3.67 -24.21 -37.48
N ASP A 212 -4.36 -25.28 -37.86
CA ASP A 212 -3.84 -26.59 -38.30
C ASP A 212 -2.58 -27.00 -37.53
N LEU A 213 -2.72 -27.88 -36.53
CA LEU A 213 -1.77 -28.98 -36.26
C LEU A 213 -2.29 -29.94 -35.16
N GLU A 214 -2.59 -31.14 -35.65
CA GLU A 214 -2.55 -32.47 -35.07
C GLU A 214 -1.96 -32.61 -33.65
N PHE A 215 -2.73 -33.22 -32.72
CA PHE A 215 -2.53 -34.55 -32.11
C PHE A 215 -3.50 -34.80 -30.95
#